data_AF-X1IPW4-F1
#
_entry.id   AF-X1IPW4-F1
#
_cell.length_a   1.000
_cell.length_b   1.000
_cell.length_c   1.000
_cell.angle_alpha   90.00
_cell.angle_beta   90.00
_cell.angle_gamma   90.00
#
_symmetry.space_group_name_H-M   'P 1'
#
loop_
_entity.id
_entity.type
_entity.pdbx_description
1 polymer ?
#
loop_
_entity_poly.entity_id
_entity_poly.type
_entity_poly.pdbx_seq_one_letter_code
_entity_poly.pdbx_strand_id
1 'polypeptide(L)'
;DGKGIPKEDKTLQNPNCVFQLMKKHYSSYDVDTVGQVTGTPKDVYLEIAKTYCATGQRGKAGTIMYAMGTTQHTNAAQMIRSYAMLQLLLGNIGVSGGGVNALRGWSNVQGATDHCILFHILPGYLKTYRAEDKDLATYLKHWTPKSSDPKSLKHRNV
;
A
#
# COMPACT_ATOMS: atom_id res chain seq x y z
N ASP A 1 11.82 -7.64 -18.68
CA ASP A 1 12.82 -7.56 -19.77
C ASP A 1 13.16 -8.92 -20.41
N GLY A 2 12.40 -9.99 -20.13
CA GLY A 2 12.77 -11.36 -20.52
C GLY A 2 13.67 -12.08 -19.50
N LYS A 3 14.22 -11.36 -18.51
CA LYS A 3 15.07 -11.89 -17.41
C LYS A 3 14.36 -11.87 -16.05
N GLY A 4 13.03 -11.71 -16.05
CA GLY A 4 12.21 -11.58 -14.83
C GLY A 4 12.30 -10.21 -14.15
N ILE A 5 13.06 -9.25 -14.69
CA ILE A 5 13.12 -7.88 -14.15
C ILE A 5 11.98 -7.05 -14.77
N PRO A 6 11.18 -6.32 -13.96
CA PRO A 6 10.15 -5.42 -14.47
C PRO A 6 10.75 -4.39 -15.45
N LYS A 7 10.11 -4.20 -16.62
CA LYS A 7 10.50 -3.13 -17.55
C LYS A 7 10.06 -1.79 -16.95
N GLU A 8 10.92 -0.78 -17.02
CA GLU A 8 10.62 0.57 -16.53
C GLU A 8 10.57 1.56 -17.70
N ASP A 9 9.58 2.45 -17.66
CA ASP A 9 9.55 3.64 -18.50
C ASP A 9 9.59 4.87 -17.59
N LYS A 10 10.73 5.55 -17.56
CA LYS A 10 10.96 6.74 -16.72
C LYS A 10 10.24 7.98 -17.25
N THR A 11 9.78 7.97 -18.50
CA THR A 11 9.01 9.08 -19.08
C THR A 11 7.53 9.03 -18.68
N LEU A 12 7.08 7.87 -18.16
CA LEU A 12 5.69 7.59 -17.79
C LEU A 12 4.71 7.70 -18.97
N GLN A 13 5.18 7.60 -20.22
CA GLN A 13 4.35 7.78 -21.43
C GLN A 13 3.84 6.45 -22.00
N ASN A 14 4.51 5.33 -21.71
CA ASN A 14 4.08 4.03 -22.19
C ASN A 14 2.65 3.74 -21.69
N PRO A 15 1.69 3.43 -22.59
CA PRO A 15 0.29 3.23 -22.20
C PRO A 15 0.09 2.04 -21.25
N ASN A 16 1.05 1.12 -21.18
CA ASN A 16 1.04 -0.04 -20.31
C ASN A 16 1.88 0.14 -19.04
N CYS A 17 2.46 1.32 -18.79
CA CYS A 17 3.11 1.58 -17.51
C CYS A 17 2.06 1.80 -16.40
N VAL A 18 2.42 1.50 -15.16
CA VAL A 18 1.53 1.59 -14.00
C VAL A 18 0.85 2.95 -13.90
N PHE A 19 1.58 4.03 -14.18
CA PHE A 19 1.05 5.39 -14.10
C PHE A 19 -0.10 5.65 -15.08
N GLN A 20 0.07 5.27 -16.36
CA GLN A 20 -0.98 5.46 -17.38
C GLN A 20 -2.19 4.57 -17.13
N LEU A 21 -1.97 3.32 -16.72
CA LEU A 21 -3.06 2.41 -16.35
C LEU A 21 -3.85 2.91 -15.14
N MET A 22 -3.17 3.46 -14.13
CA MET A 22 -3.81 4.07 -12.97
C MET A 22 -4.61 5.31 -13.37
N LYS A 23 -4.07 6.19 -14.22
CA LYS A 23 -4.78 7.36 -14.75
C LYS A 23 -6.08 6.94 -15.46
N LYS A 24 -6.02 5.89 -16.28
CA LYS A 24 -7.21 5.32 -16.95
C LYS A 24 -8.20 4.71 -15.95
N HIS A 25 -7.71 4.00 -14.94
CA HIS A 25 -8.57 3.37 -13.93
C HIS A 25 -9.38 4.40 -13.12
N TYR A 26 -8.73 5.51 -12.72
CA TYR A 26 -9.36 6.54 -11.90
C TYR A 26 -10.16 7.58 -12.71
N SER A 27 -10.18 7.52 -14.05
CA SER A 27 -10.87 8.51 -14.87
C SER A 27 -12.39 8.52 -14.72
N SER A 28 -12.98 7.43 -14.21
CA SER A 28 -14.42 7.33 -13.94
C SER A 28 -14.83 7.87 -12.57
N TYR A 29 -13.90 8.38 -11.76
CA TYR A 29 -14.17 8.89 -10.41
C TYR A 29 -14.26 10.43 -10.45
N ASP A 30 -15.18 10.94 -11.25
CA ASP A 30 -15.47 12.38 -11.30
C ASP A 30 -16.22 12.86 -10.02
N VAL A 31 -16.25 14.17 -9.83
CA VAL A 31 -16.84 14.82 -8.64
C VAL A 31 -18.31 14.49 -8.47
N ASP A 32 -19.05 14.31 -9.56
CA ASP A 32 -20.49 14.09 -9.54
C ASP A 32 -20.78 12.65 -9.12
N THR A 33 -20.07 11.69 -9.73
CA THR A 33 -20.10 10.29 -9.36
C THR A 33 -19.70 10.09 -7.89
N VAL A 34 -18.62 10.73 -7.44
CA VAL A 34 -18.15 10.64 -6.04
C VAL A 34 -19.17 11.26 -5.08
N GLY A 35 -19.71 12.44 -5.39
CA GLY A 35 -20.74 13.10 -4.57
C GLY A 35 -21.99 12.25 -4.44
N GLN A 36 -22.45 11.64 -5.54
CA GLN A 36 -23.62 10.75 -5.53
C GLN A 36 -23.42 9.52 -4.64
N VAL A 37 -22.25 8.88 -4.68
CA VAL A 37 -21.97 7.66 -3.91
C VAL A 37 -21.73 7.96 -2.43
N THR A 38 -20.99 9.03 -2.13
CA THR A 38 -20.58 9.36 -0.76
C THR A 38 -21.60 10.20 0.00
N GLY A 39 -22.49 10.90 -0.71
CA GLY A 39 -23.36 11.93 -0.15
C GLY A 39 -22.64 13.24 0.22
N THR A 40 -21.35 13.38 -0.12
CA THR A 40 -20.58 14.59 0.20
C THR A 40 -20.97 15.74 -0.74
N PRO A 41 -21.27 16.95 -0.22
CA PRO A 41 -21.44 18.13 -1.06
C PRO A 41 -20.23 18.39 -1.95
N LYS A 42 -20.46 18.76 -3.22
CA LYS A 42 -19.40 18.89 -4.24
C LYS A 42 -18.35 19.94 -3.87
N ASP A 43 -18.80 21.07 -3.33
CA ASP A 43 -17.96 22.17 -2.85
C ASP A 43 -17.05 21.73 -1.71
N VAL A 44 -17.59 21.02 -0.72
CA VAL A 44 -16.82 20.45 0.40
C VAL A 44 -15.79 19.44 -0.10
N TYR A 45 -16.16 18.55 -1.01
CA TYR A 45 -15.23 17.59 -1.60
C TYR A 45 -14.07 18.29 -2.34
N LEU A 46 -14.37 19.30 -3.16
CA LEU A 46 -13.36 20.05 -3.89
C LEU A 46 -12.43 20.85 -2.97
N GLU A 47 -12.96 21.42 -1.88
CA GLU A 47 -12.15 22.09 -0.87
C GLU A 47 -11.17 21.14 -0.17
N ILE A 48 -11.65 19.95 0.23
CA ILE A 48 -10.82 18.90 0.84
C ILE A 48 -9.76 18.44 -0.16
N ALA A 49 -10.14 18.15 -1.41
CA ALA A 49 -9.21 17.70 -2.44
C ALA A 49 -8.12 18.76 -2.71
N LYS A 50 -8.49 20.04 -2.85
CA LYS A 50 -7.54 21.14 -3.04
C LYS A 50 -6.58 21.27 -1.85
N THR A 51 -7.13 21.25 -0.63
CA THR A 51 -6.34 21.41 0.60
C THR A 51 -5.36 20.25 0.79
N TYR A 52 -5.84 19.02 0.65
CA TYR A 52 -5.01 17.84 0.87
C TYR A 52 -3.97 17.67 -0.24
N CYS A 53 -4.33 17.89 -1.51
CA CYS A 53 -3.37 17.80 -2.63
C CYS A 53 -2.30 18.90 -2.59
N ALA A 54 -2.53 20.04 -1.94
CA ALA A 54 -1.50 21.05 -1.73
C ALA A 54 -0.30 20.54 -0.92
N THR A 55 -0.46 19.43 -0.18
CA THR A 55 0.64 18.77 0.54
C THR A 55 1.67 18.11 -0.38
N GLY A 56 1.34 17.87 -1.66
CA GLY A 56 2.28 17.34 -2.65
C GLY A 56 3.38 18.32 -3.09
N GLN A 57 3.35 19.56 -2.59
CA GLN A 57 4.39 20.54 -2.86
C GLN A 57 5.64 20.28 -2.02
N ARG A 58 6.81 20.59 -2.57
CA ARG A 58 8.09 20.49 -1.84
C ARG A 58 8.04 21.31 -0.55
N GLY A 59 8.47 20.69 0.55
CA GLY A 59 8.48 21.34 1.87
C GLY A 59 7.11 21.37 2.57
N LYS A 60 6.09 20.73 2.01
CA LYS A 60 4.83 20.43 2.68
C LYS A 60 4.75 18.93 2.99
N ALA A 61 3.86 18.59 3.90
CA ALA A 61 3.55 17.22 4.25
C ALA A 61 2.07 17.09 4.64
N GLY A 62 1.47 15.97 4.28
CA GLY A 62 0.11 15.58 4.68
C GLY A 62 0.12 14.17 5.23
N THR A 63 -0.71 13.91 6.25
CA THR A 63 -0.84 12.58 6.85
C THR A 63 -2.30 12.12 6.80
N ILE A 64 -2.49 10.81 6.54
CA ILE A 64 -3.78 10.14 6.72
C ILE A 64 -3.75 9.40 8.04
N MET A 65 -4.67 9.72 8.94
CA MET A 65 -4.86 9.01 10.21
C MET A 65 -6.15 8.18 10.11
N TYR A 66 -6.05 6.87 10.33
CA TYR A 66 -7.21 5.99 10.30
C TYR A 66 -7.06 4.86 11.32
N ALA A 67 -8.21 4.27 11.69
CA ALA A 67 -8.28 3.14 12.61
C ALA A 67 -9.37 2.16 12.12
N MET A 68 -10.29 1.78 13.00
CA MET A 68 -11.27 0.73 12.76
C MET A 68 -12.28 1.04 11.64
N GLY A 69 -12.68 2.31 11.52
CA GLY A 69 -13.75 2.75 10.61
C GLY A 69 -13.53 2.37 9.13
N THR A 70 -12.27 2.23 8.69
CA THR A 70 -11.93 1.79 7.33
C THR A 70 -11.70 0.27 7.24
N THR A 71 -11.32 -0.38 8.35
CA THR A 71 -10.77 -1.75 8.31
C THR A 71 -11.82 -2.87 8.32
N GLN A 72 -13.08 -2.57 8.65
CA GLN A 72 -14.13 -3.57 8.89
C GLN A 72 -15.17 -3.64 7.76
N HIS A 73 -14.72 -3.40 6.54
CA HIS A 73 -15.53 -3.53 5.32
C HIS A 73 -15.00 -4.67 4.45
N THR A 74 -15.86 -5.24 3.60
CA THR A 74 -15.49 -6.31 2.66
C THR A 74 -14.38 -5.90 1.69
N ASN A 75 -14.24 -4.59 1.45
CA ASN A 75 -13.22 -3.97 0.61
C ASN A 75 -12.19 -3.14 1.42
N ALA A 76 -12.08 -3.35 2.74
CA ALA A 76 -11.19 -2.58 3.62
C ALA A 76 -9.74 -2.49 3.13
N ALA A 77 -9.17 -3.62 2.67
CA ALA A 77 -7.82 -3.63 2.11
C ALA A 77 -7.70 -2.66 0.92
N GLN A 78 -8.74 -2.52 0.10
CA GLN A 78 -8.78 -1.61 -1.05
C GLN A 78 -8.81 -0.14 -0.64
N MET A 79 -9.60 0.18 0.38
CA MET A 79 -9.64 1.53 0.94
C MET A 79 -8.28 1.94 1.51
N ILE A 80 -7.59 1.03 2.20
CA ILE A 80 -6.24 1.31 2.73
C ILE A 80 -5.22 1.42 1.59
N ARG A 81 -5.36 0.61 0.52
CA ARG A 81 -4.52 0.75 -0.68
C ARG A 81 -4.67 2.12 -1.32
N SER A 82 -5.88 2.69 -1.38
CA SER A 82 -6.07 4.03 -1.97
C SER A 82 -5.40 5.13 -1.14
N TYR A 83 -5.40 5.02 0.19
CA TYR A 83 -4.64 5.93 1.07
C TYR A 83 -3.14 5.88 0.77
N ALA A 84 -2.58 4.67 0.67
CA ALA A 84 -1.16 4.50 0.36
C ALA A 84 -0.81 5.05 -1.04
N MET A 85 -1.65 4.79 -2.05
CA MET A 85 -1.43 5.31 -3.40
C MET A 85 -1.48 6.84 -3.45
N LEU A 86 -2.45 7.47 -2.78
CA LEU A 86 -2.54 8.92 -2.70
C LEU A 86 -1.29 9.52 -2.01
N GLN A 87 -0.86 8.94 -0.89
CA GLN A 87 0.33 9.40 -0.18
C GLN A 87 1.62 9.22 -0.99
N LEU A 88 1.73 8.16 -1.81
CA LEU A 88 2.83 7.99 -2.74
C LEU A 88 2.82 9.04 -3.86
N LEU A 89 1.65 9.34 -4.43
CA LEU A 89 1.51 10.37 -5.47
C LEU A 89 1.85 11.77 -4.97
N LEU A 90 1.52 12.07 -3.72
CA LEU A 90 1.82 13.34 -3.07
C LEU A 90 3.24 13.37 -2.46
N GLY A 91 4.03 12.30 -2.55
CA GLY A 91 5.38 12.26 -1.97
C GLY A 91 5.39 12.38 -0.43
N ASN A 92 4.28 12.05 0.23
CA ASN A 92 4.11 12.17 1.68
C ASN A 92 4.68 10.97 2.46
N ILE A 93 5.15 9.90 1.79
CA ILE A 93 5.72 8.73 2.45
C ILE A 93 7.19 8.98 2.81
N GLY A 94 7.55 8.75 4.08
CA GLY A 94 8.94 8.86 4.55
C GLY A 94 9.39 10.27 4.94
N VAL A 95 8.48 11.24 4.99
CA VAL A 95 8.76 12.63 5.42
C VAL A 95 8.13 12.95 6.77
N SER A 96 8.72 13.87 7.53
CA SER A 96 8.16 14.33 8.81
C SER A 96 6.80 15.02 8.59
N GLY A 97 5.82 14.67 9.42
CA GLY A 97 4.42 15.11 9.27
C GLY A 97 3.64 14.41 8.16
N GLY A 98 4.27 13.49 7.43
CA GLY A 98 3.66 12.69 6.37
C GLY A 98 3.18 11.32 6.81
N GLY A 99 3.03 10.42 5.85
CA GLY A 99 2.82 8.99 6.09
C GLY A 99 1.35 8.54 6.13
N VAL A 100 1.18 7.25 6.37
CA VAL A 100 -0.11 6.63 6.65
C VAL A 100 -0.08 6.16 8.10
N ASN A 101 -0.70 6.94 8.97
CA ASN A 101 -0.75 6.67 10.40
C ASN A 101 -1.92 5.74 10.71
N ALA A 102 -1.67 4.44 10.52
CA ALA A 102 -2.58 3.37 10.88
C ALA A 102 -2.61 3.18 12.40
N LEU A 103 -3.55 3.87 13.06
CA LEU A 103 -3.63 3.94 14.51
C LEU A 103 -4.02 2.59 15.10
N ARG A 104 -3.26 2.16 16.11
CA ARG A 104 -3.50 0.91 16.83
C ARG A 104 -4.40 1.15 18.04
N GLY A 105 -5.25 0.17 18.36
CA GLY A 105 -6.24 0.28 19.43
C GLY A 105 -5.65 -0.05 20.80
N TRP A 106 -5.41 -1.34 21.07
CA TRP A 106 -4.87 -1.77 22.35
C TRP A 106 -3.40 -1.42 22.51
N SER A 107 -2.98 -1.15 23.75
CA SER A 107 -1.61 -0.75 24.11
C SER A 107 -0.53 -1.65 23.50
N ASN A 108 -0.79 -2.95 23.41
CA ASN A 108 0.16 -3.92 22.87
C ASN A 108 -0.40 -4.77 21.71
N VAL A 109 -1.39 -4.28 20.95
CA VAL A 109 -1.87 -5.04 19.76
C VAL A 109 -0.76 -5.19 18.71
N GLN A 110 0.16 -4.23 18.65
CA GLN A 110 1.34 -4.32 17.78
C GLN A 110 2.23 -5.48 18.21
N GLY A 111 2.64 -5.54 19.48
CA GLY A 111 3.44 -6.66 19.99
C GLY A 111 2.72 -8.01 19.93
N ALA A 112 1.41 -8.06 20.18
CA ALA A 112 0.61 -9.27 20.02
C ALA A 112 0.62 -9.80 18.56
N THR A 113 0.63 -8.88 17.58
CA THR A 113 0.77 -9.23 16.17
C THR A 113 2.19 -9.71 15.86
N ASP A 114 3.21 -9.00 16.36
CA ASP A 114 4.63 -9.33 16.18
C ASP A 114 4.98 -10.72 16.78
N HIS A 115 4.34 -11.08 17.89
CA HIS A 115 4.44 -12.38 18.57
C HIS A 115 3.40 -13.42 18.12
N CYS A 116 2.63 -13.10 17.08
CA CYS A 116 1.82 -14.06 16.32
C CYS A 116 0.69 -14.73 17.10
N ILE A 117 -0.09 -13.91 17.80
CA ILE A 117 -1.44 -14.29 18.25
C ILE A 117 -2.43 -14.23 17.06
N LEU A 118 -2.02 -14.76 15.91
CA LEU A 118 -2.77 -14.82 14.65
C LEU A 118 -2.45 -16.14 13.94
N PHE A 119 -3.47 -16.85 13.48
CA PHE A 119 -3.37 -18.24 12.98
C PHE A 119 -2.45 -18.45 11.76
N HIS A 120 -2.13 -17.39 11.00
CA HIS A 120 -1.48 -17.48 9.69
C HIS A 120 -0.02 -17.01 9.67
N ILE A 121 0.54 -16.65 10.81
CA ILE A 121 1.93 -16.19 10.94
C ILE A 121 2.65 -16.81 12.14
N LEU A 122 3.97 -16.88 12.05
CA LEU A 122 4.93 -17.18 13.11
C LEU A 122 5.71 -15.89 13.46
N PRO A 123 6.28 -15.79 14.68
CA PRO A 123 6.92 -14.56 15.17
C PRO A 123 7.86 -13.91 14.15
N GLY A 124 7.78 -12.58 14.03
CA GLY A 124 8.53 -11.84 13.01
C GLY A 124 7.90 -11.88 11.62
N TYR A 125 6.57 -12.03 11.53
CA TYR A 125 5.78 -12.04 10.29
C TYR A 125 6.14 -13.18 9.31
N LEU A 126 6.72 -14.27 9.83
CA LEU A 126 7.00 -15.47 9.05
C LEU A 126 5.69 -16.20 8.74
N LYS A 127 5.64 -16.91 7.61
CA LYS A 127 4.43 -17.69 7.25
C LYS A 127 4.34 -18.94 8.12
N THR A 128 3.13 -19.33 8.52
CA THR A 128 2.92 -20.66 9.11
C THR A 128 3.25 -21.75 8.10
N TYR A 129 3.76 -22.87 8.61
CA TYR A 129 4.08 -24.04 7.79
C TYR A 129 2.81 -24.65 7.19
N ARG A 130 2.97 -25.26 6.02
CA ARG A 130 1.91 -26.07 5.37
C ARG A 130 2.19 -27.55 5.54
N ALA A 131 1.21 -28.38 5.19
CA ALA A 131 1.34 -29.83 5.25
C ALA A 131 2.51 -30.37 4.40
N GLU A 132 2.88 -29.65 3.34
CA GLU A 132 3.99 -30.02 2.45
C GLU A 132 5.38 -29.67 3.02
N ASP A 133 5.46 -28.78 4.03
CA ASP A 133 6.71 -28.29 4.61
C ASP A 133 7.27 -29.31 5.64
N LYS A 134 7.71 -30.48 5.16
CA LYS A 134 8.13 -31.63 6.00
C LYS A 134 9.40 -31.39 6.83
N ASP A 135 10.22 -30.43 6.44
CA ASP A 135 11.45 -30.03 7.11
C ASP A 135 11.74 -28.54 6.87
N LEU A 136 12.73 -28.01 7.61
CA LEU A 136 13.12 -26.60 7.52
C LEU A 136 13.61 -26.23 6.11
N ALA A 137 14.32 -27.13 5.42
CA ALA A 137 14.84 -26.87 4.09
C ALA A 137 13.69 -26.65 3.08
N THR A 138 12.66 -27.49 3.16
CA THR A 138 11.45 -27.42 2.34
C THR A 138 10.67 -26.14 2.65
N TYR A 139 10.46 -25.83 3.93
CA TYR A 139 9.84 -24.57 4.37
C TYR A 139 10.56 -23.34 3.80
N LEU A 140 11.89 -23.27 3.96
CA LEU A 140 12.68 -22.14 3.49
C LEU A 140 12.63 -22.02 1.96
N LYS A 141 12.63 -23.13 1.23
CA LYS A 141 12.48 -23.14 -0.23
C LYS A 141 11.13 -22.60 -0.68
N HIS A 142 10.06 -22.90 0.06
CA HIS A 142 8.70 -22.47 -0.24
C HIS A 142 8.49 -20.98 0.02
N TRP A 143 8.97 -20.50 1.17
CA TRP A 143 8.59 -19.17 1.68
C TRP A 143 9.63 -18.08 1.47
N THR A 144 10.89 -18.42 1.19
CA THR A 144 11.92 -17.41 0.92
C THR A 144 11.73 -16.85 -0.49
N PRO A 145 11.33 -15.57 -0.65
CA PRO A 145 11.08 -15.03 -1.97
C PRO A 145 12.42 -14.76 -2.68
N LYS A 146 12.48 -15.07 -3.98
CA LYS A 146 13.66 -14.87 -4.83
C LYS A 146 13.44 -13.72 -5.81
N SER A 147 14.48 -12.97 -6.12
CA SER A 147 14.44 -11.92 -7.15
C SER A 147 15.69 -11.96 -8.02
N SER A 148 15.50 -11.86 -9.33
CA SER A 148 16.59 -11.71 -10.30
C SER A 148 17.07 -10.26 -10.47
N ASP A 149 16.40 -9.29 -9.84
CA ASP A 149 16.78 -7.88 -9.89
C ASP A 149 17.96 -7.60 -8.94
N PRO A 150 19.13 -7.17 -9.45
CA PRO A 150 20.30 -6.85 -8.64
C PRO A 150 20.09 -5.79 -7.56
N LYS A 151 19.07 -4.93 -7.71
CA LYS A 151 18.72 -3.89 -6.74
C LYS A 151 17.80 -4.40 -5.63
N SER A 152 17.26 -5.61 -5.76
CA SER A 152 16.39 -6.18 -4.75
C SER A 152 17.17 -6.57 -3.51
N LEU A 153 16.64 -6.27 -2.32
CA LEU A 153 17.11 -6.86 -1.06
C LEU A 153 16.99 -8.39 -1.04
N LYS A 154 16.21 -8.95 -1.97
CA LYS A 154 16.00 -10.39 -2.16
C LYS A 154 16.82 -10.95 -3.31
N HIS A 155 17.70 -10.13 -3.89
CA HIS A 155 18.71 -10.60 -4.82
C HIS A 155 19.73 -11.44 -4.06
N ARG A 156 19.92 -12.68 -4.49
CA ARG A 156 20.99 -13.54 -3.98
C ARG A 156 21.93 -13.84 -5.14
N ASN A 157 23.22 -13.55 -4.96
CA ASN A 157 24.32 -13.97 -5.84
C ASN A 157 24.67 -15.45 -5.62
N VAL A 158 23.68 -16.32 -5.40
CA VAL A 158 23.90 -17.73 -5.03
C VAL A 158 22.96 -18.63 -5.80
#